data_AF-A0A966B1G7-F1
#
_entry.id   AF-A0A966B1G7-F1
#
_cell.length_a   1.000
_cell.length_b   1.000
_cell.length_c   1.000
_cell.angle_alpha   90.00
_cell.angle_beta   90.00
_cell.angle_gamma   90.00
#
_symmetry.space_group_name_H-M   'P 1'
#
loop_
_entity.id
_entity.type
_entity.pdbx_description
1 polymer ?
#
loop_
_entity_poly.entity_id
_entity_poly.type
_entity_poly.pdbx_seq_one_letter_code
_entity_poly.pdbx_strand_id
1 'polypeptide(L)'
;MRFIQFITTFLFLVMFYLCMTCEESFSVETKYREPEVKEARFDKGTVNLLKVDRDKLASSVAAYVVNSIMVDADAIALDAARRLLGFALHLSPRNRDAVIANFQFKKGLPRKKIQPEYSPVTLAEVLQSRATFLIKNGGELNVALAGYMLSVAVQVDSTNETAIYELEMYRKDIGSIDWSSLVGEEPKVKEPK
;
A
#
# COMPACT_ATOMS: atom_id res chain seq x y z
N MET A 1 -43.82 19.20 -48.55
CA MET A 1 -42.76 19.97 -47.83
C MET A 1 -42.56 19.60 -46.35
N ARG A 2 -43.19 18.55 -45.78
CA ARG A 2 -43.02 18.18 -44.36
C ARG A 2 -42.15 16.94 -44.10
N PHE A 3 -41.83 16.16 -45.14
CA PHE A 3 -41.07 14.90 -44.99
C PHE A 3 -39.55 15.10 -44.97
N ILE A 4 -39.04 16.08 -45.74
CA ILE A 4 -37.60 16.41 -45.80
C ILE A 4 -37.12 17.05 -44.49
N GLN A 5 -38.00 17.80 -43.80
CA GLN A 5 -37.72 18.45 -42.52
C GLN A 5 -37.63 17.48 -41.32
N PHE A 6 -38.19 16.27 -41.46
CA PHE A 6 -38.18 15.25 -40.41
C PHE A 6 -36.91 14.38 -40.46
N ILE A 7 -36.37 14.17 -41.66
CA ILE A 7 -35.13 13.40 -41.87
C ILE A 7 -33.91 14.20 -41.38
N THR A 8 -33.89 15.52 -41.61
CA THR A 8 -32.78 16.38 -41.18
C THR A 8 -32.70 16.54 -39.66
N THR A 9 -33.84 16.63 -38.97
CA THR A 9 -33.87 16.73 -37.50
C THR A 9 -33.53 15.40 -36.82
N PHE A 10 -33.95 14.27 -37.39
CA PHE A 10 -33.61 12.94 -36.86
C PHE A 10 -32.10 12.64 -36.97
N LEU A 11 -31.47 13.00 -38.08
CA LEU A 11 -30.03 12.80 -38.28
C LEU A 11 -29.18 13.66 -37.32
N PHE A 12 -29.62 14.89 -37.04
CA PHE A 12 -28.98 15.76 -36.05
C PHE A 12 -29.12 15.23 -34.62
N LEU A 13 -30.27 14.66 -34.28
CA LEU A 13 -30.52 14.13 -32.94
C LEU A 13 -29.72 12.86 -32.65
N VAL A 14 -29.53 12.00 -33.65
CA VAL A 14 -28.67 10.79 -33.57
C VAL A 14 -27.19 11.17 -33.48
N MET A 15 -26.72 12.19 -34.22
CA MET A 15 -25.36 12.72 -34.10
C MET A 15 -25.12 13.35 -32.72
N PHE A 16 -26.09 14.07 -32.15
CA PHE A 16 -25.97 14.65 -30.81
C PHE A 16 -25.93 13.57 -29.72
N TYR A 17 -26.68 12.46 -29.90
CA TYR A 17 -26.66 11.33 -28.97
C TYR A 17 -25.35 10.53 -29.04
N LEU A 18 -24.78 10.34 -30.23
CA LEU A 18 -23.47 9.70 -30.42
C LEU A 18 -22.31 10.56 -29.92
N CYS A 19 -22.47 11.88 -29.87
CA CYS A 19 -21.43 12.78 -29.35
C CYS A 19 -21.40 12.83 -27.80
N MET A 20 -22.50 12.49 -27.13
CA MET A 20 -22.62 12.51 -25.66
C MET A 20 -22.22 11.19 -24.98
N THR A 21 -21.93 10.13 -25.72
CA THR A 21 -21.52 8.82 -25.15
C THR A 21 -20.05 8.50 -25.30
N CYS A 22 -19.24 9.44 -25.79
CA CYS A 22 -17.79 9.26 -25.95
C CYS A 22 -17.02 10.03 -24.87
N GLU A 23 -17.33 9.78 -23.59
CA GLU A 23 -16.31 9.88 -22.56
C GLU A 23 -15.47 8.60 -22.63
N GLU A 24 -14.53 8.57 -23.59
CA GLU A 24 -13.36 7.72 -23.44
C GLU A 24 -12.61 8.21 -22.21
N SER A 25 -12.96 7.63 -21.05
CA SER A 25 -12.09 7.70 -19.89
C SER A 25 -10.77 7.06 -20.30
N PHE A 26 -9.78 7.92 -20.56
CA PHE A 26 -8.41 7.53 -20.79
C PHE A 26 -7.91 6.94 -19.46
N SER A 27 -8.20 5.66 -19.21
CA SER A 27 -7.77 5.01 -17.99
C SER A 27 -6.25 4.87 -18.10
N VAL A 28 -5.53 5.78 -17.45
CA VAL A 28 -4.09 5.62 -17.24
C VAL A 28 -3.93 4.27 -16.55
N GLU A 29 -3.37 3.30 -17.28
CA GLU A 29 -3.14 1.96 -16.78
C GLU A 29 -2.35 2.08 -15.47
N THR A 30 -3.02 1.80 -14.37
CA THR A 30 -2.49 2.08 -13.04
C THR A 30 -1.46 1.01 -12.73
N LYS A 31 -0.19 1.34 -12.95
CA LYS A 31 0.92 0.40 -12.83
C LYS A 31 1.51 0.43 -11.43
N TYR A 32 1.74 -0.75 -10.86
CA TYR A 32 2.47 -0.91 -9.62
C TYR A 32 3.86 -0.28 -9.69
N ARG A 33 4.24 0.43 -8.63
CA ARG A 33 5.58 0.96 -8.44
C ARG A 33 6.28 0.23 -7.30
N GLU A 34 7.50 -0.20 -7.55
CA GLU A 34 8.36 -0.85 -6.57
C GLU A 34 8.80 0.14 -5.47
N PRO A 35 8.92 -0.31 -4.20
CA PRO A 35 9.56 0.46 -3.14
C PRO A 35 11.07 0.55 -3.33
N GLU A 36 11.65 1.74 -3.12
CA GLU A 36 13.10 1.96 -3.26
C GLU A 36 13.90 1.51 -2.03
N VAL A 37 14.30 0.24 -1.99
CA VAL A 37 15.04 -0.33 -0.85
C VAL A 37 16.54 -0.43 -1.16
N LYS A 38 17.27 0.69 -1.02
CA LYS A 38 18.74 0.73 -1.17
C LYS A 38 19.46 0.22 0.07
N GLU A 39 18.96 0.61 1.24
CA GLU A 39 19.43 0.16 2.54
C GLU A 39 18.23 -0.19 3.42
N ALA A 40 18.22 -1.40 3.99
CA ALA A 40 17.17 -1.82 4.90
C ALA A 40 17.30 -1.09 6.25
N ARG A 41 16.57 0.02 6.35
CA ARG A 41 16.56 0.95 7.50
C ARG A 41 16.50 0.26 8.87
N PHE A 42 15.76 -0.84 9.00
CA PHE A 42 15.54 -1.53 10.27
C PHE A 42 16.31 -2.85 10.42
N ASP A 43 17.11 -3.25 9.42
CA ASP A 43 17.86 -4.51 9.45
C ASP A 43 19.18 -4.39 10.22
N LYS A 44 19.89 -3.27 10.04
CA LYS A 44 21.25 -3.06 10.58
C LYS A 44 21.33 -2.09 11.76
N GLY A 45 20.24 -1.36 12.05
CA GLY A 45 20.19 -0.40 13.15
C GLY A 45 20.01 -1.05 14.52
N THR A 46 20.33 -0.30 15.58
CA THR A 46 19.94 -0.61 16.97
C THR A 46 18.45 -0.42 17.13
N VAL A 47 17.67 -1.36 16.61
CA VAL A 47 16.24 -1.50 16.87
C VAL A 47 16.06 -2.58 17.93
N ASN A 48 15.21 -2.33 18.91
CA ASN A 48 14.83 -3.26 19.97
C ASN A 48 13.82 -4.30 19.45
N LEU A 49 14.20 -5.00 18.40
CA LEU A 49 13.43 -6.08 17.80
C LEU A 49 14.39 -7.11 17.21
N LEU A 50 14.24 -8.38 17.60
CA LEU A 50 15.13 -9.44 17.14
C LEU A 50 14.99 -9.64 15.63
N LYS A 51 16.10 -10.02 14.98
CA LYS A 51 16.11 -10.30 13.53
C LYS A 51 15.07 -11.35 13.14
N VAL A 52 14.91 -12.40 13.95
CA VAL A 52 13.91 -13.45 13.71
C VAL A 52 12.49 -12.89 13.72
N ASP A 53 12.18 -11.96 14.64
CA ASP A 53 10.87 -11.33 14.70
C ASP A 53 10.64 -10.41 13.50
N ARG A 54 11.65 -9.65 13.09
CA ARG A 54 11.57 -8.82 11.88
C ARG A 54 11.30 -9.65 10.64
N ASP A 55 11.95 -10.80 10.49
CA ASP A 55 11.76 -11.68 9.34
C ASP A 55 10.36 -12.31 9.32
N LYS A 56 9.86 -12.75 10.48
CA LYS A 56 8.48 -13.24 10.61
C LYS A 56 7.43 -12.19 10.28
N LEU A 57 7.61 -10.97 10.78
CA LEU A 57 6.71 -9.85 10.48
C LEU A 57 6.77 -9.50 8.99
N ALA A 58 7.95 -9.51 8.37
CA ALA A 58 8.11 -9.28 6.94
C ALA A 58 7.36 -10.33 6.11
N SER A 59 7.51 -11.62 6.42
CA SER A 59 6.76 -12.71 5.76
C SER A 59 5.25 -12.58 5.98
N SER A 60 4.82 -12.25 7.18
CA SER A 60 3.39 -12.11 7.50
C SER A 60 2.73 -10.93 6.77
N VAL A 61 3.42 -9.79 6.69
CA VAL A 61 2.96 -8.63 5.92
C VAL A 61 2.94 -8.95 4.43
N ALA A 62 3.98 -9.59 3.89
CA ALA A 62 3.99 -10.01 2.49
C ALA A 62 2.85 -10.99 2.15
N ALA A 63 2.57 -11.95 3.04
CA ALA A 63 1.45 -12.87 2.90
C ALA A 63 0.11 -12.14 2.91
N TYR A 64 -0.08 -11.16 3.80
CA TYR A 64 -1.27 -10.31 3.82
C TYR A 64 -1.46 -9.60 2.47
N VAL A 65 -0.44 -8.90 1.98
CA VAL A 65 -0.47 -8.16 0.70
C VAL A 65 -0.86 -9.08 -0.46
N VAL A 66 -0.21 -10.24 -0.58
CA VAL A 66 -0.46 -11.20 -1.67
C VAL A 66 -1.90 -11.72 -1.63
N ASN A 67 -2.44 -11.93 -0.43
CA ASN A 67 -3.75 -12.52 -0.25
C ASN A 67 -4.90 -11.51 -0.32
N SER A 68 -4.64 -10.23 0.01
CA SER A 68 -5.67 -9.19 0.11
C SER A 68 -5.86 -8.36 -1.17
N ILE A 69 -4.83 -8.25 -2.01
CA ILE A 69 -4.87 -7.37 -3.18
C ILE A 69 -5.19 -8.17 -4.45
N MET A 70 -6.26 -7.77 -5.12
CA MET A 70 -6.75 -8.39 -6.36
C MET A 70 -5.84 -8.12 -7.56
N VAL A 71 -6.04 -8.85 -8.67
CA VAL A 71 -5.17 -8.74 -9.86
C VAL A 71 -5.41 -7.41 -10.59
N ASP A 72 -6.66 -6.97 -10.62
CA ASP A 72 -7.20 -5.74 -11.20
C ASP A 72 -7.35 -4.62 -10.15
N ALA A 73 -6.49 -4.64 -9.14
CA ALA A 73 -6.49 -3.67 -8.05
C ALA A 73 -6.33 -2.23 -8.55
N ASP A 74 -7.04 -1.31 -7.90
CA ASP A 74 -6.96 0.12 -8.18
C ASP A 74 -5.65 0.75 -7.67
N ALA A 75 -5.47 2.05 -7.95
CA ALA A 75 -4.26 2.80 -7.56
C ALA A 75 -4.03 2.81 -6.05
N ILE A 76 -5.12 2.85 -5.27
CA ILE A 76 -5.08 2.92 -3.81
C ILE A 76 -4.56 1.59 -3.27
N ALA A 77 -5.11 0.48 -3.75
CA ALA A 77 -4.68 -0.86 -3.38
C ALA A 77 -3.24 -1.15 -3.82
N LEU A 78 -2.82 -0.67 -5.00
CA LEU A 78 -1.44 -0.82 -5.47
C LEU A 78 -0.43 0.01 -4.67
N ASP A 79 -0.79 1.24 -4.26
CA ASP A 79 0.07 2.03 -3.37
C ASP A 79 0.12 1.43 -1.96
N ALA A 80 -1.00 0.90 -1.47
CA ALA A 80 -1.05 0.08 -0.26
C ALA A 80 -0.08 -1.11 -0.35
N ALA A 81 -0.09 -1.87 -1.44
CA ALA A 81 0.85 -2.95 -1.68
C ALA A 81 2.30 -2.46 -1.62
N ARG A 82 2.59 -1.33 -2.27
CA ARG A 82 3.92 -0.72 -2.30
C ARG A 82 4.42 -0.35 -0.90
N ARG A 83 3.59 0.30 -0.08
CA ARG A 83 3.93 0.67 1.30
C ARG A 83 4.18 -0.56 2.17
N LEU A 84 3.29 -1.54 2.12
CA LEU A 84 3.39 -2.75 2.93
C LEU A 84 4.59 -3.62 2.54
N LEU A 85 4.87 -3.77 1.24
CA LEU A 85 6.05 -4.49 0.76
C LEU A 85 7.35 -3.72 1.03
N GLY A 86 7.34 -2.38 0.93
CA GLY A 86 8.46 -1.55 1.34
C GLY A 86 8.78 -1.74 2.82
N PHE A 87 7.76 -1.68 3.68
CA PHE A 87 7.90 -1.97 5.11
C PHE A 87 8.52 -3.37 5.36
N ALA A 88 8.00 -4.41 4.71
CA ALA A 88 8.52 -5.77 4.85
C ALA A 88 9.99 -5.89 4.42
N LEU A 89 10.38 -5.27 3.30
CA LEU A 89 11.75 -5.28 2.79
C LEU A 89 12.72 -4.44 3.66
N HIS A 90 12.23 -3.38 4.31
CA HIS A 90 13.02 -2.61 5.26
C HIS A 90 13.21 -3.32 6.62
N LEU A 91 12.30 -4.23 6.98
CA LEU A 91 12.45 -5.13 8.13
C LEU A 91 13.44 -6.27 7.85
N SER A 92 13.29 -6.91 6.68
CA SER A 92 14.10 -8.05 6.25
C SER A 92 14.29 -8.00 4.71
N PRO A 93 15.40 -7.45 4.20
CA PRO A 93 15.59 -7.20 2.76
C PRO A 93 15.73 -8.47 1.92
N ARG A 94 16.05 -9.59 2.58
CA ARG A 94 16.18 -10.90 1.93
C ARG A 94 15.00 -11.81 2.23
N ASN A 95 13.92 -11.28 2.79
CA ASN A 95 12.72 -12.05 3.04
C ASN A 95 12.15 -12.57 1.71
N ARG A 96 12.05 -13.90 1.61
CA ARG A 96 11.69 -14.58 0.37
C ARG A 96 10.31 -14.16 -0.15
N ASP A 97 9.33 -14.08 0.75
CA ASP A 97 7.94 -13.80 0.38
C ASP A 97 7.79 -12.35 -0.10
N ALA A 98 8.39 -11.40 0.62
CA ALA A 98 8.37 -9.98 0.22
C ALA A 98 9.04 -9.75 -1.15
N VAL A 99 10.21 -10.37 -1.39
CA VAL A 99 10.93 -10.25 -2.66
C VAL A 99 10.12 -10.83 -3.82
N ILE A 100 9.54 -12.02 -3.66
CA ILE A 100 8.73 -12.66 -4.70
C ILE A 100 7.46 -11.84 -4.96
N ALA A 101 6.77 -11.40 -3.92
CA ALA A 101 5.56 -10.59 -4.04
C ALA A 101 5.84 -9.29 -4.81
N ASN A 102 6.87 -8.54 -4.41
CA ASN A 102 7.28 -7.29 -5.07
C ASN A 102 7.58 -7.52 -6.56
N PHE A 103 8.32 -8.58 -6.90
CA PHE A 103 8.59 -8.95 -8.29
C PHE A 103 7.29 -9.25 -9.06
N GLN A 104 6.36 -10.01 -8.48
CA GLN A 104 5.09 -10.36 -9.12
C GLN A 104 4.22 -9.13 -9.37
N PHE A 105 4.09 -8.22 -8.39
CA PHE A 105 3.37 -6.96 -8.55
C PHE A 105 3.99 -6.09 -9.65
N LYS A 106 5.32 -5.92 -9.64
CA LYS A 106 6.06 -5.17 -10.67
C LYS A 106 5.86 -5.70 -12.08
N LYS A 107 5.72 -7.02 -12.22
CA LYS A 107 5.58 -7.69 -13.52
C LYS A 107 4.12 -7.94 -13.91
N GLY A 108 3.14 -7.60 -13.06
CA GLY A 108 1.74 -7.93 -13.29
C GLY A 108 1.49 -9.45 -13.35
N LEU A 109 2.32 -10.24 -12.67
CA LEU A 109 2.22 -11.70 -12.69
C LEU A 109 1.16 -12.21 -11.71
N PRO A 110 0.53 -13.36 -12.00
CA PRO A 110 -0.36 -14.00 -11.06
C PRO A 110 0.38 -14.35 -9.77
N ARG A 111 -0.28 -14.10 -8.64
CA ARG A 111 0.27 -14.35 -7.30
C ARG A 111 -0.38 -15.60 -6.72
N LYS A 112 0.45 -16.54 -6.26
CA LYS A 112 -0.05 -17.71 -5.53
C LYS A 112 -0.33 -17.29 -4.09
N LYS A 113 -1.52 -17.62 -3.58
CA LYS A 113 -1.85 -17.37 -2.16
C LYS A 113 -0.79 -18.01 -1.26
N ILE A 114 -0.37 -17.24 -0.25
CA ILE A 114 0.59 -17.66 0.75
C ILE A 114 -0.20 -18.08 1.98
N GLN A 115 0.12 -19.23 2.58
CA GLN A 115 -0.47 -19.60 3.87
C GLN A 115 0.11 -18.67 4.94
N PRO A 116 -0.70 -17.81 5.57
CA PRO A 116 -0.16 -16.85 6.54
C PRO A 116 0.12 -17.52 7.89
N GLU A 117 1.16 -17.04 8.60
CA GLU A 117 1.44 -17.42 10.00
C GLU A 117 0.37 -16.84 10.94
N TYR A 118 -0.13 -15.64 10.64
CA TYR A 118 -1.15 -14.95 11.41
C TYR A 118 -2.40 -14.65 10.59
N SER A 119 -3.57 -14.68 11.23
CA SER A 119 -4.77 -14.04 10.67
C SER A 119 -4.55 -12.51 10.57
N PRO A 120 -5.31 -11.77 9.74
CA PRO A 120 -5.19 -10.31 9.69
C PRO A 120 -5.36 -9.64 11.06
N VAL A 121 -6.38 -10.06 11.83
CA VAL A 121 -6.64 -9.56 13.19
C VAL A 121 -5.43 -9.79 14.10
N THR A 122 -4.91 -11.03 14.13
CA THR A 122 -3.74 -11.38 14.94
C THR A 122 -2.48 -10.64 14.48
N LEU A 123 -2.29 -10.44 13.17
CA LEU A 123 -1.15 -9.69 12.64
C LEU A 123 -1.20 -8.23 13.11
N ALA A 124 -2.39 -7.60 13.06
CA ALA A 124 -2.57 -6.23 13.53
C ALA A 124 -2.28 -6.12 15.03
N GLU A 125 -2.77 -7.04 15.86
CA GLU A 125 -2.48 -7.10 17.30
C GLU A 125 -0.98 -7.28 17.59
N VAL A 126 -0.30 -8.16 16.86
CA VAL A 126 1.14 -8.39 17.03
C VAL A 126 1.92 -7.13 16.66
N LEU A 127 1.59 -6.48 15.54
CA LEU A 127 2.25 -5.24 15.11
C LEU A 127 2.03 -4.11 16.12
N GLN A 128 0.79 -3.94 16.59
CA GLN A 128 0.42 -2.97 17.61
C GLN A 128 1.22 -3.21 18.90
N SER A 129 1.20 -4.44 19.44
CA SER A 129 1.92 -4.79 20.67
C SER A 129 3.43 -4.53 20.56
N ARG A 130 4.03 -4.85 19.40
CA ARG A 130 5.45 -4.59 19.14
C ARG A 130 5.74 -3.10 19.02
N ALA A 131 4.84 -2.31 18.42
CA ALA A 131 4.97 -0.86 18.36
C ALA A 131 4.96 -0.24 19.75
N THR A 132 4.02 -0.62 20.63
CA THR A 132 3.97 -0.14 22.02
C THR A 132 5.28 -0.45 22.76
N PHE A 133 5.83 -1.65 22.57
CA PHE A 133 7.13 -2.01 23.16
C PHE A 133 8.27 -1.13 22.63
N LEU A 134 8.34 -0.89 21.33
CA LEU A 134 9.38 -0.05 20.72
C LEU A 134 9.31 1.40 21.20
N ILE A 135 8.10 1.98 21.31
CA ILE A 135 7.91 3.33 21.86
C ILE A 135 8.42 3.41 23.30
N LYS A 136 8.10 2.42 24.13
CA LYS A 136 8.56 2.35 25.53
C LYS A 136 10.07 2.27 25.68
N ASN A 137 10.75 1.60 24.75
CA ASN A 137 12.22 1.53 24.74
C ASN A 137 12.88 2.82 24.21
N GLY A 138 12.11 3.72 23.60
CA GLY A 138 12.60 5.00 23.09
C GLY A 138 13.66 4.85 21.99
N GLY A 139 14.28 5.96 21.60
CA GLY A 139 15.27 6.00 20.52
C GLY A 139 14.63 6.17 19.14
N GLU A 140 15.28 6.96 18.29
CA GLU A 140 14.71 7.44 17.04
C GLU A 140 14.24 6.32 16.10
N LEU A 141 15.06 5.28 15.91
CA LEU A 141 14.72 4.17 15.01
C LEU A 141 13.61 3.27 15.56
N ASN A 142 13.52 3.08 16.88
CA ASN A 142 12.44 2.32 17.49
C ASN A 142 11.11 3.05 17.35
N VAL A 143 11.11 4.34 17.68
CA VAL A 143 9.93 5.20 17.57
C VAL A 143 9.48 5.26 16.11
N ALA A 144 10.39 5.50 15.17
CA ALA A 144 10.06 5.49 13.75
C ALA A 144 9.47 4.15 13.29
N LEU A 145 10.08 3.01 13.69
CA LEU A 145 9.56 1.68 13.36
C LEU A 145 8.16 1.45 13.94
N ALA A 146 7.92 1.89 15.18
CA ALA A 146 6.62 1.78 15.83
C ALA A 146 5.53 2.53 15.06
N GLY A 147 5.83 3.73 14.55
CA GLY A 147 4.90 4.48 13.70
C GLY A 147 4.46 3.67 12.48
N TYR A 148 5.42 3.08 11.75
CA TYR A 148 5.10 2.20 10.62
C TYR A 148 4.28 0.99 11.06
N MET A 149 4.65 0.31 12.15
CA MET A 149 3.91 -0.85 12.65
C MET A 149 2.46 -0.51 12.98
N LEU A 150 2.20 0.63 13.63
CA LEU A 150 0.85 1.09 13.93
C LEU A 150 0.05 1.39 12.66
N SER A 151 0.66 2.08 11.70
CA SER A 151 -0.01 2.35 10.42
C SER A 151 -0.30 1.09 9.63
N VAL A 152 0.61 0.10 9.66
CA VAL A 152 0.38 -1.20 9.04
C VAL A 152 -0.71 -1.96 9.79
N ALA A 153 -0.72 -1.94 11.12
CA ALA A 153 -1.74 -2.59 11.93
C ALA A 153 -3.15 -2.08 11.58
N VAL A 154 -3.34 -0.75 11.52
CA VAL A 154 -4.63 -0.13 11.13
C VAL A 154 -5.01 -0.46 9.68
N GLN A 155 -4.03 -0.59 8.79
CA GLN A 155 -4.28 -0.96 7.39
C GLN A 155 -4.63 -2.45 7.22
N VAL A 156 -4.10 -3.31 8.10
CA VAL A 156 -4.39 -4.75 8.10
C VAL A 156 -5.76 -5.02 8.74
N ASP A 157 -6.08 -4.31 9.82
CA ASP A 157 -7.36 -4.37 10.51
C ASP A 157 -7.80 -2.97 10.95
N SER A 158 -8.70 -2.39 10.15
CA SER A 158 -9.26 -1.06 10.41
C SER A 158 -10.30 -1.03 11.53
N THR A 159 -10.59 -2.18 12.16
CA THR A 159 -11.49 -2.27 13.31
C THR A 159 -10.75 -2.37 14.64
N ASN A 160 -9.41 -2.49 14.60
CA ASN A 160 -8.60 -2.53 15.81
C ASN A 160 -8.51 -1.14 16.46
N GLU A 161 -9.44 -0.86 17.37
CA GLU A 161 -9.55 0.42 18.09
C GLU A 161 -8.27 0.80 18.84
N THR A 162 -7.54 -0.19 19.35
CA THR A 162 -6.28 0.05 20.07
C THR A 162 -5.20 0.56 19.13
N ALA A 163 -5.02 -0.10 17.97
CA ALA A 163 -4.06 0.33 16.96
C ALA A 163 -4.41 1.71 16.39
N ILE A 164 -5.71 2.01 16.21
CA ILE A 164 -6.19 3.33 15.78
C ILE A 164 -5.83 4.38 16.82
N TYR A 165 -6.19 4.15 18.09
CA TYR A 165 -5.90 5.08 19.17
C TYR A 165 -4.41 5.37 19.29
N GLU A 166 -3.57 4.33 19.31
CA GLU A 166 -2.12 4.49 19.45
C GLU A 166 -1.50 5.17 18.22
N LEU A 167 -1.97 4.90 17.00
CA LEU A 167 -1.51 5.60 15.79
C LEU A 167 -1.84 7.09 15.87
N GLU A 168 -3.03 7.45 16.34
CA GLU A 168 -3.43 8.84 16.51
C GLU A 168 -2.65 9.53 17.63
N MET A 169 -2.32 8.84 18.73
CA MET A 169 -1.43 9.39 19.76
C MET A 169 -0.02 9.60 19.22
N TYR A 170 0.52 8.61 18.50
CA TYR A 170 1.82 8.73 17.82
C TYR A 170 1.87 9.99 16.93
N ARG A 171 0.83 10.22 16.13
CA ARG A 171 0.74 11.38 15.23
C ARG A 171 0.69 12.72 15.96
N LYS A 172 0.07 12.77 17.14
CA LYS A 172 0.01 13.96 17.98
C LYS A 172 1.35 14.27 18.62
N ASP A 173 2.05 13.25 19.11
CA ASP A 173 3.26 13.41 19.90
C ASP A 173 4.51 13.55 19.04
N ILE A 174 4.57 12.82 17.92
CA ILE A 174 5.79 12.68 17.09
C ILE A 174 5.58 13.27 15.68
N GLY A 175 4.36 13.20 15.16
CA GLY A 175 4.01 13.72 13.83
C GLY A 175 3.64 12.63 12.82
N SER A 176 3.48 13.05 11.56
CA SER A 176 3.08 12.15 10.47
C SER A 176 4.18 11.13 10.12
N ILE A 177 3.76 9.97 9.63
CA ILE A 177 4.67 8.90 9.22
C ILE A 177 5.19 9.20 7.82
N ASP A 178 6.51 9.31 7.69
CA ASP A 178 7.18 9.60 6.42
C ASP A 178 7.42 8.33 5.57
N TRP A 179 6.39 7.89 4.87
CA TRP A 179 6.48 6.75 3.96
C TRP A 179 7.53 6.91 2.85
N SER A 180 7.87 8.15 2.44
CA SER A 180 8.86 8.37 1.38
C SER A 180 10.22 7.77 1.73
N SER A 181 10.55 7.70 3.02
CA SER A 181 11.77 7.06 3.50
C SER A 181 11.82 5.53 3.36
N LEU A 182 10.69 4.86 3.12
CA LEU A 182 10.62 3.41 2.90
C LEU A 182 10.30 3.02 1.45
N VAL A 183 9.63 3.90 0.70
CA VAL A 183 9.18 3.56 -0.65
C VAL A 183 9.74 4.47 -1.75
N GLY A 184 10.40 5.58 -1.39
CA GLY A 184 10.82 6.64 -2.32
C GLY A 184 9.72 7.69 -2.55
N GLU A 185 10.11 8.85 -3.08
CA GLU A 185 9.21 9.98 -3.35
C GLU A 185 8.05 9.61 -4.28
N GLU A 186 6.92 10.32 -4.17
CA GLU A 186 5.84 10.24 -5.17
C GLU A 186 6.25 10.91 -6.50
N PRO A 187 5.80 10.38 -7.66
CA PRO A 187 6.18 10.96 -8.92
C PRO A 187 5.50 12.33 -9.02
N LYS A 188 6.29 13.38 -9.22
CA LYS A 188 5.75 14.71 -9.53
C LYS A 188 4.96 14.59 -10.82
N VAL A 189 3.64 14.73 -10.75
CA VAL A 189 2.78 14.86 -11.93
C VAL A 189 3.28 16.09 -12.67
N LYS A 190 3.90 15.90 -13.84
CA LYS A 190 4.25 17.01 -14.70
C LYS A 190 2.93 17.60 -15.20
N GLU A 191 2.63 18.83 -14.79
CA GLU A 191 1.51 19.58 -15.35
C GLU A 191 1.65 19.58 -16.89
N PRO A 192 0.57 19.27 -17.63
CA PRO A 192 0.60 19.40 -19.07
C PRO A 192 0.92 20.85 -19.43
N LYS A 193 1.94 21.04 -20.26
CA LYS A 193 2.27 22.34 -20.87
C LYS A 193 1.23 22.74 -21.89
#